data_AF-A0A932L4G6-F1
#
_entry.id   AF-A0A932L4G6-F1
#
_cell.length_a   1.000
_cell.length_b   1.000
_cell.length_c   1.000
_cell.angle_alpha   90.00
_cell.angle_beta   90.00
_cell.angle_gamma   90.00
#
_symmetry.space_group_name_H-M   'P 1'
#
loop_
_entity.id
_entity.type
_entity.pdbx_description
1 polymer ?
#
loop_
_entity_poly.entity_id
_entity_poly.type
_entity_poly.pdbx_seq_one_letter_code
_entity_poly.pdbx_strand_id
1 'polypeptide(L)'
;VLQQGSAASDMFILESGQVTVRLTTDSGKSVRLRTMHAGTVVGEMGLYLNEERSASVVADQDCTIYRLTARNLERMEAEAPEVAAAFHRLMARQLAERLRNTDHLIRALTD
;
A
#
# COMPACT_ATOMS: atom_id res chain seq x y z
N VAL A 1 -8.05 8.19 -3.64
CA VAL A 1 -8.03 6.71 -3.62
C VAL A 1 -8.20 6.20 -2.20
N LEU A 2 -7.33 6.60 -1.27
CA LEU A 2 -7.42 6.27 0.16
C LEU A 2 -7.40 7.54 1.00
N GLN A 3 -8.02 7.50 2.18
CA GLN A 3 -8.04 8.60 3.14
C GLN A 3 -7.39 8.17 4.47
N GLN A 4 -6.41 8.91 4.96
CA GLN A 4 -5.76 8.68 6.26
C GLN A 4 -6.80 8.64 7.40
N GLY A 5 -6.59 7.74 8.37
CA GLY A 5 -7.47 7.55 9.52
C GLY A 5 -8.81 6.87 9.20
N SER A 6 -9.08 6.54 7.94
CA SER A 6 -10.24 5.70 7.62
C SER A 6 -9.98 4.24 7.96
N ALA A 7 -11.04 3.51 8.31
CA ALA A 7 -10.97 2.07 8.48
C ALA A 7 -10.47 1.39 7.18
N ALA A 8 -9.68 0.33 7.33
CA ALA A 8 -9.13 -0.42 6.20
C ALA A 8 -9.44 -1.91 6.31
N SER A 9 -9.95 -2.47 5.23
CA SER A 9 -10.14 -3.92 5.07
C SER A 9 -9.91 -4.35 3.61
N ASP A 10 -9.14 -3.55 2.87
CA ASP A 10 -8.77 -3.80 1.48
C ASP A 10 -7.44 -3.14 1.14
N MET A 11 -6.81 -3.65 0.09
CA MET A 11 -5.63 -3.08 -0.54
C MET A 11 -5.89 -2.84 -2.04
N PHE A 12 -4.98 -2.11 -2.67
CA PHE A 12 -5.11 -1.70 -4.05
C PHE A 12 -3.83 -1.97 -4.83
N ILE A 13 -3.96 -2.48 -6.05
CA ILE A 13 -2.87 -2.72 -7.00
C ILE A 13 -3.04 -1.71 -8.13
N LEU A 14 -2.05 -0.86 -8.33
CA LEU A 14 -2.03 0.13 -9.40
C LEU A 14 -1.59 -0.55 -10.70
N GLU A 15 -2.50 -0.70 -11.66
CA GLU A 15 -2.20 -1.26 -12.98
C GLU A 15 -1.60 -0.22 -13.91
N SER A 16 -2.19 0.97 -13.95
CA SER A 16 -1.75 2.08 -14.78
C SER A 16 -2.01 3.42 -14.10
N GLY A 17 -1.24 4.45 -14.46
CA GLY A 17 -1.34 5.79 -13.89
C GLY A 17 -0.29 6.10 -12.82
N GLN A 18 -0.57 7.12 -12.01
CA GLN A 18 0.32 7.62 -10.97
C GLN A 18 -0.49 8.06 -9.75
N VAL A 19 -0.02 7.68 -8.56
CA VAL A 19 -0.61 8.10 -7.29
C VAL A 19 0.46 8.65 -6.36
N THR A 20 0.07 9.55 -5.47
CA THR A 20 0.95 10.10 -4.44
C THR A 20 0.41 9.81 -3.05
N VAL A 21 1.29 9.29 -2.20
CA VAL A 21 1.04 9.07 -0.77
C VAL A 21 1.30 10.38 -0.02
N ARG A 22 0.30 10.81 0.76
CA ARG A 22 0.35 12.04 1.57
C ARG A 22 0.03 11.72 3.02
N LEU A 23 0.90 12.16 3.92
CA LEU A 23 0.69 12.12 5.36
C LEU A 23 0.22 13.49 5.82
N THR A 24 -0.88 13.53 6.57
CA THR A 24 -1.29 14.72 7.32
C THR A 24 -0.69 14.59 8.71
N THR A 25 0.16 15.54 9.10
CA THR A 25 0.78 15.60 10.42
C THR A 25 -0.21 16.09 11.47
N ASP A 26 0.12 15.94 12.75
CA ASP A 26 -0.71 16.43 13.88
C ASP A 26 -0.96 17.94 13.82
N SER A 27 -0.03 18.70 13.23
CA SER A 27 -0.19 20.13 12.96
C SER A 27 -1.10 20.46 11.76
N GLY A 28 -1.70 19.45 11.11
CA GLY A 28 -2.55 19.60 9.93
C GLY A 28 -1.80 19.80 8.61
N LYS A 29 -0.45 19.73 8.62
CA LYS A 29 0.35 19.91 7.40
C LYS A 29 0.31 18.63 6.55
N SER A 30 0.00 18.78 5.26
CA SER A 30 0.10 17.69 4.30
C SER A 30 1.53 17.56 3.77
N VAL A 31 2.17 16.42 4.02
CA VAL A 31 3.52 16.08 3.58
C VAL A 31 3.42 15.00 2.50
N ARG A 32 4.02 15.25 1.34
CA ARG A 32 4.18 14.24 0.28
C ARG A 32 5.28 13.26 0.69
N LEU A 33 4.91 11.99 0.90
CA LEU A 33 5.88 10.95 1.27
C LEU A 33 6.55 10.33 0.04
N ARG A 34 5.75 9.95 -0.96
CA ARG A 34 6.23 9.23 -2.14
C ARG A 34 5.21 9.27 -3.27
N THR A 35 5.70 9.31 -4.50
CA THR A 35 4.90 9.06 -5.72
C THR A 35 5.15 7.64 -6.20
N MET A 36 4.08 6.96 -6.60
CA MET A 36 4.04 5.55 -6.97
C MET A 36 3.42 5.38 -8.36
N HIS A 37 3.86 4.35 -9.07
CA HIS A 37 3.48 4.08 -10.46
C HIS A 37 2.92 2.66 -10.59
N ALA A 38 2.50 2.31 -11.82
CA ALA A 38 2.09 0.96 -12.20
C ALA A 38 2.97 -0.15 -11.59
N GLY A 39 2.33 -1.26 -11.19
CA GLY A 39 2.98 -2.40 -10.52
C GLY A 39 3.13 -2.26 -9.01
N THR A 40 2.66 -1.15 -8.43
CA THR A 40 2.77 -0.88 -7.00
C THR A 40 1.50 -1.24 -6.23
N VAL A 41 1.66 -1.73 -5.00
CA VAL A 41 0.56 -1.99 -4.05
C VAL A 41 0.43 -0.85 -3.04
N VAL A 42 -0.79 -0.44 -2.70
CA VAL A 42 -1.05 0.54 -1.63
C VAL A 42 -2.15 0.06 -0.70
N GLY A 43 -2.08 0.49 0.56
CA GLY A 43 -3.07 0.14 1.58
C GLY A 43 -2.89 -1.27 2.14
N GLU A 44 -1.79 -1.94 1.81
CA GLU A 44 -1.45 -3.29 2.28
C GLU A 44 -1.31 -3.36 3.81
N MET A 45 -0.83 -2.28 4.44
CA MET A 45 -0.71 -2.21 5.90
C MET A 45 -2.08 -2.33 6.56
N GLY A 46 -3.06 -1.55 6.09
CA GLY A 46 -4.41 -1.59 6.65
C GLY A 46 -5.06 -2.96 6.49
N LEU A 47 -4.77 -3.67 5.40
CA LEU A 47 -5.26 -5.04 5.21
C LEU A 47 -4.55 -6.06 6.13
N TYR A 48 -3.22 -6.08 6.15
CA TYR A 48 -2.45 -7.12 6.85
C TYR A 48 -2.32 -6.90 8.36
N LEU A 49 -2.32 -5.65 8.81
CA LEU A 49 -2.22 -5.30 10.23
C LEU A 49 -3.59 -5.07 10.88
N ASN A 50 -4.66 -5.02 10.08
CA ASN A 50 -6.01 -4.67 10.55
C ASN A 50 -6.03 -3.32 11.28
N GLU A 51 -5.36 -2.33 10.69
CA GLU A 51 -5.20 -0.97 11.21
C GLU A 51 -5.89 0.05 10.29
N GLU A 52 -6.13 1.25 10.80
CA GLU A 52 -6.58 2.38 9.98
C GLU A 52 -5.55 2.76 8.90
N ARG A 53 -5.98 3.52 7.88
CA ARG A 53 -5.06 4.04 6.86
C ARG A 53 -4.01 4.95 7.49
N SER A 54 -2.75 4.54 7.42
CA SER A 54 -1.60 5.31 7.89
C SER A 54 -1.37 6.62 7.12
N ALA A 55 -1.84 6.70 5.87
CA ALA A 55 -1.72 7.88 5.02
C ALA A 55 -2.83 7.93 3.96
N SER A 56 -3.04 9.11 3.37
CA SER A 56 -3.92 9.26 2.21
C SER A 56 -3.18 8.89 0.93
N VAL A 57 -3.93 8.39 -0.07
CA VAL A 57 -3.41 8.13 -1.42
C VAL A 57 -4.30 8.85 -2.42
N VAL A 58 -3.68 9.75 -3.18
CA VAL A 58 -4.34 10.62 -4.16
C VAL A 58 -3.88 10.23 -5.55
N ALA A 59 -4.80 10.14 -6.50
CA ALA A 59 -4.44 9.92 -7.90
C ALA A 59 -3.96 11.25 -8.48
N ASP A 60 -2.79 11.25 -9.10
CA ASP A 60 -2.19 12.44 -9.72
C ASP A 60 -2.67 12.61 -11.18
N GLN A 61 -3.12 11.50 -11.79
CA GLN A 61 -3.66 11.41 -13.14
C GLN A 61 -4.67 10.24 -13.22
N ASP A 62 -5.26 10.01 -14.39
CA ASP A 62 -6.12 8.85 -14.63
C ASP A 62 -5.38 7.55 -14.30
N CYS A 63 -6.03 6.70 -13.50
CA CYS A 63 -5.46 5.46 -12.99
C CYS A 63 -6.43 4.29 -13.19
N THR A 64 -5.89 3.13 -13.52
CA THR A 64 -6.61 1.85 -13.37
C THR A 64 -6.08 1.12 -12.15
N ILE A 65 -6.98 0.77 -11.24
CA ILE A 65 -6.63 0.24 -9.92
C ILE A 65 -7.52 -0.96 -9.61
N TYR A 66 -6.89 -2.09 -9.28
CA TYR A 66 -7.58 -3.26 -8.77
C TYR A 66 -7.70 -3.20 -7.25
N ARG A 67 -8.86 -3.56 -6.72
CA ARG A 67 -9.14 -3.60 -5.28
C ARG A 67 -9.25 -5.05 -4.80
N LEU A 68 -8.47 -5.41 -3.78
CA LEU A 68 -8.55 -6.70 -3.11
C LEU A 68 -9.00 -6.48 -1.66
N THR A 69 -10.19 -6.98 -1.33
CA THR A 69 -10.72 -6.92 0.05
C THR A 69 -10.25 -8.10 0.88
N ALA A 70 -10.26 -7.97 2.21
CA ALA A 70 -9.99 -9.06 3.16
C ALA A 70 -10.84 -10.29 2.84
N ARG A 71 -12.15 -10.10 2.66
CA ARG A 71 -13.05 -11.19 2.25
C ARG A 71 -12.65 -11.88 0.95
N ASN A 72 -12.13 -11.15 -0.03
CA ASN A 72 -11.71 -11.75 -1.31
C ASN A 72 -10.36 -12.46 -1.17
N LEU A 73 -9.48 -11.97 -0.30
CA LEU A 73 -8.23 -12.62 0.07
C LEU A 73 -8.51 -13.92 0.83
N GLU A 74 -9.35 -13.90 1.87
CA GLU A 74 -9.82 -15.08 2.62
C GLU A 74 -10.46 -16.12 1.68
N ARG A 75 -11.28 -15.66 0.73
CA ARG A 75 -11.87 -16.55 -0.27
C ARG A 75 -10.80 -17.16 -1.18
N MET A 76 -9.81 -16.38 -1.62
CA MET A 76 -8.69 -16.90 -2.41
C MET A 76 -7.86 -17.92 -1.62
N GLU A 77 -7.64 -17.68 -0.32
CA GLU A 77 -6.96 -18.61 0.58
C GLU A 77 -7.71 -19.95 0.71
N ALA A 78 -9.05 -19.90 0.78
CA ALA A 78 -9.89 -21.08 0.90
C ALA A 78 -10.08 -21.84 -0.43
N GLU A 79 -10.33 -21.14 -1.53
CA GLU A 79 -10.72 -21.73 -2.81
C GLU A 79 -9.51 -22.02 -3.72
N ALA A 80 -8.41 -21.28 -3.57
CA ALA A 80 -7.23 -21.37 -4.44
C ALA A 80 -5.92 -21.18 -3.64
N PRO A 81 -5.59 -22.08 -2.69
CA PRO A 81 -4.50 -21.89 -1.73
C PRO A 81 -3.12 -21.72 -2.40
N GLU A 82 -2.87 -22.34 -3.54
CA GLU A 82 -1.60 -22.16 -4.28
C GLU A 82 -1.46 -20.73 -4.84
N VAL A 83 -2.57 -20.14 -5.29
CA VAL A 83 -2.62 -18.76 -5.79
C VAL A 83 -2.45 -17.79 -4.63
N ALA A 84 -3.14 -18.03 -3.51
CA ALA A 84 -2.95 -17.23 -2.30
C ALA A 84 -1.49 -17.27 -1.82
N ALA A 85 -0.87 -18.45 -1.76
CA ALA A 85 0.54 -18.60 -1.37
C ALA A 85 1.48 -17.85 -2.33
N ALA A 86 1.22 -17.89 -3.64
CA ALA A 86 1.97 -17.10 -4.61
C ALA A 86 1.80 -15.59 -4.38
N PHE A 87 0.58 -15.14 -4.10
CA PHE A 87 0.26 -13.75 -3.80
C PHE A 87 0.96 -13.26 -2.52
N HIS A 88 0.88 -14.02 -1.42
CA HIS A 88 1.58 -13.67 -0.17
C HIS A 88 3.09 -13.64 -0.34
N ARG A 89 3.68 -14.54 -1.15
CA ARG A 89 5.12 -14.48 -1.48
C ARG A 89 5.48 -13.21 -2.24
N LEU A 90 4.63 -12.77 -3.18
CA LEU A 90 4.82 -11.50 -3.88
C LEU A 90 4.78 -10.32 -2.90
N MET A 91 3.78 -10.30 -2.00
CA MET A 91 3.64 -9.26 -0.99
C MET A 91 4.83 -9.22 -0.02
N ALA A 92 5.30 -10.38 0.46
CA ALA A 92 6.47 -10.45 1.33
C ALA A 92 7.73 -9.87 0.67
N ARG A 93 7.96 -10.16 -0.62
CA ARG A 93 9.08 -9.58 -1.38
C ARG A 93 8.96 -8.06 -1.50
N GLN A 94 7.77 -7.57 -1.87
CA GLN A 94 7.50 -6.14 -2.01
C GLN A 94 7.70 -5.37 -0.70
N LEU A 95 7.22 -5.92 0.42
CA LEU A 95 7.39 -5.33 1.75
C LEU A 95 8.87 -5.31 2.18
N ALA A 96 9.60 -6.40 1.94
CA ALA A 96 11.03 -6.47 2.23
C ALA A 96 11.84 -5.44 1.43
N GLU A 97 11.53 -5.26 0.15
CA GLU A 97 12.16 -4.24 -0.70
C GLU A 97 11.86 -2.82 -0.22
N ARG A 98 10.61 -2.55 0.19
CA ARG A 98 10.23 -1.26 0.78
C ARG A 98 11.00 -0.98 2.05
N LEU A 99 11.09 -1.95 2.96
CA LEU A 99 11.81 -1.81 4.21
C LEU A 99 13.29 -1.48 3.95
N ARG A 100 13.96 -2.26 3.11
CA ARG A 100 15.36 -2.02 2.72
C ARG A 100 15.57 -0.61 2.14
N ASN A 101 14.67 -0.16 1.27
CA ASN A 101 14.77 1.17 0.66
C ASN A 101 14.57 2.29 1.69
N THR A 102 13.64 2.12 2.64
CA THR A 102 13.44 3.06 3.74
C THR A 102 14.65 3.10 4.67
N ASP A 103 15.21 1.96 5.03
CA ASP A 103 16.41 1.88 5.89
C ASP A 103 17.61 2.58 5.24
N HIS A 104 17.81 2.41 3.92
CA HIS A 104 18.86 3.10 3.18
C HIS A 104 18.67 4.63 3.21
N LEU A 105 17.43 5.11 3.06
CA LEU A 105 17.13 6.54 3.12
C LEU A 105 17.37 7.12 4.52
N ILE A 106 16.98 6.39 5.58
CA ILE A 106 17.21 6.82 6.96
C ILE A 106 18.71 6.96 7.23
N ARG A 107 19.52 5.95 6.85
CA ARG A 107 20.98 6.00 7.03
C ARG A 107 21.61 7.20 6.34
N ALA A 108 21.23 7.45 5.09
CA ALA A 108 21.75 8.58 4.31
C ALA A 108 21.35 9.97 4.87
N LEU A 109 20.36 10.06 5.76
CA LEU A 109 19.95 11.30 6.42
C LEU A 109 20.58 11.48 7.82
N THR A 110 21.09 10.39 8.41
CA THR A 110 21.71 10.39 9.75
C THR A 110 23.24 10.45 9.71
N ASP A 111 23.84 10.15 8.56
CA ASP A 111 25.28 10.31 8.28
C ASP A 111 25.58 11.71 7.69
#